data_AF-A0A524QAG8-F1
#
_entry.id   AF-A0A524QAG8-F1
#
_cell.length_a   1.000
_cell.length_b   1.000
_cell.length_c   1.000
_cell.angle_alpha   90.00
_cell.angle_beta   90.00
_cell.angle_gamma   90.00
#
_symmetry.space_group_name_H-M   'P 1'
#
loop_
_entity.id
_entity.type
_entity.pdbx_description
1 polymer ?
#
loop_
_entity_poly.entity_id
_entity_poly.type
_entity_poly.pdbx_seq_one_letter_code
_entity_poly.pdbx_strand_id
1 'polypeptide(L)'
;MKFKAGIFSLLIFVITVAVSGQARSPKRGICGDASPQDLVVLAPSTTWYYDWSVAPPVALQGQLSGIEWVPMCWGAVYASNVDGIEAQIPAGSKYLLGFNEPNFMSQANLTPAQAASMWPNLEKIAADKGLQLVSPAVNWCGGCVAGVTNDPVDWLDKFFAACPGCKVDYIAIHSYAPGSEALRSYIDKFRKYNKPLWITEFAPWDPPKPDYDGVVRYMKEAIAILENEPIVFRYSWFATRVNINPDISLLGANGTLSKLGQLYAAMAFPGMTSDLPPVAMAGMDIFINQPATSAILNGSVYDANGDIPSITWTQVSGPNTAVFSNTAAARPTVSNLVPGTYSFRITATAAGKSDYDEVTLKLGDPNIALNKPVVASSTESASTPASAANDGSLSSRWSSAFSDPQWIRIDLQSIYNLTGARIFWEAAAAKTFDIQVSLNGTSWTTVYSTSSGDGGMDSFVFAATARYIRMYSSARITQYGNSIYEFEVFGTLQTGIEEIDAGETFSAYPNPVTGEIIKVSFSN
;
A
#
# COMPACT_ATOMS: atom_id res chain seq x y z
N MET A 1 -34.44 8.50 72.98
CA MET A 1 -33.73 7.32 72.44
C MET A 1 -34.65 6.65 71.40
N LYS A 2 -34.11 6.39 70.20
CA LYS A 2 -34.69 5.63 69.06
C LYS A 2 -35.72 6.35 68.17
N PHE A 3 -35.21 7.09 67.17
CA PHE A 3 -35.88 7.24 65.87
C PHE A 3 -35.68 5.94 65.08
N LYS A 4 -36.78 5.33 64.62
CA LYS A 4 -36.77 4.21 63.66
C LYS A 4 -36.71 4.80 62.24
N ALA A 5 -35.60 4.55 61.54
CA ALA A 5 -35.49 4.82 60.11
C ALA A 5 -36.21 3.71 59.33
N GLY A 6 -37.15 4.09 58.47
CA GLY A 6 -37.81 3.21 57.52
C GLY A 6 -36.89 2.95 56.32
N ILE A 7 -36.79 1.68 55.93
CA ILE A 7 -36.05 1.22 54.75
C ILE A 7 -36.90 1.55 53.51
N PHE A 8 -36.42 2.44 52.64
CA PHE A 8 -36.93 2.61 51.29
C PHE A 8 -36.20 1.61 50.37
N SER A 9 -36.92 0.60 49.88
CA SER A 9 -36.45 -0.25 48.78
C SER A 9 -36.53 0.53 47.47
N LEU A 10 -35.37 0.94 46.96
CA LEU A 10 -35.21 1.52 45.63
C LEU A 10 -35.28 0.37 44.60
N LEU A 11 -36.42 0.20 43.93
CA LEU A 11 -36.50 -0.64 42.73
C LEU A 11 -35.70 0.04 41.61
N ILE A 12 -34.50 -0.48 41.32
CA ILE A 12 -33.74 -0.11 40.14
C ILE A 12 -34.36 -0.86 38.95
N PHE A 13 -35.10 -0.13 38.12
CA PHE A 13 -35.50 -0.61 36.81
C PHE A 13 -34.25 -0.60 35.92
N VAL A 14 -33.64 -1.77 35.73
CA VAL A 14 -32.61 -1.95 34.70
C VAL A 14 -33.34 -1.95 33.36
N ILE A 15 -33.31 -0.81 32.67
CA ILE A 15 -33.66 -0.75 31.25
C ILE A 15 -32.51 -1.47 30.53
N THR A 16 -32.68 -2.75 30.23
CA THR A 16 -31.89 -3.44 29.22
C THR A 16 -32.23 -2.83 27.87
N VAL A 17 -31.42 -1.86 27.45
CA VAL A 17 -31.37 -1.49 26.03
C VAL A 17 -30.85 -2.72 25.30
N ALA A 18 -31.73 -3.41 24.58
CA ALA A 18 -31.29 -4.39 23.60
C ALA A 18 -30.44 -3.63 22.57
N VAL A 19 -29.11 -3.73 22.70
CA VAL A 19 -28.21 -3.32 21.65
C VAL A 19 -28.49 -4.28 20.50
N SER A 20 -29.25 -3.83 19.51
CA SER A 20 -29.33 -4.49 18.21
C SER A 20 -27.91 -4.57 17.68
N GLY A 21 -27.27 -5.73 17.87
CA GLY A 21 -25.89 -5.96 17.49
C GLY A 21 -25.73 -5.68 16.01
N GLN A 22 -24.86 -4.74 15.66
CA GLN A 22 -24.43 -4.55 14.28
C GLN A 22 -23.99 -5.92 13.75
N ALA A 23 -24.64 -6.40 12.70
CA ALA A 23 -24.19 -7.61 12.02
C ALA A 23 -22.78 -7.29 11.50
N ARG A 24 -21.79 -8.02 12.00
CA ARG A 24 -20.41 -8.01 11.50
C ARG A 24 -20.18 -9.35 10.83
N SER A 25 -19.36 -9.39 9.78
CA SER A 25 -19.02 -10.65 9.15
C SER A 25 -18.35 -11.58 10.16
N PRO A 26 -18.85 -12.83 10.34
CA PRO A 26 -18.20 -13.80 11.21
C PRO A 26 -16.84 -14.28 10.66
N LYS A 27 -16.57 -14.02 9.38
CA LYS A 27 -15.33 -14.40 8.71
C LYS A 27 -14.24 -13.34 8.85
N ARG A 28 -14.63 -12.07 8.93
CA ARG A 28 -13.74 -10.90 8.80
C ARG A 28 -12.87 -10.68 10.05
N GLY A 29 -11.56 -10.75 9.87
CA GLY A 29 -10.57 -10.46 10.90
C GLY A 29 -9.41 -9.61 10.39
N ILE A 30 -8.46 -9.31 11.27
CA ILE A 30 -7.28 -8.50 10.96
C ILE A 30 -6.03 -9.11 11.56
N CYS A 31 -4.89 -8.87 10.91
CA CYS A 31 -3.59 -9.26 11.42
C CYS A 31 -2.65 -8.07 11.44
N GLY A 32 -1.75 -8.07 12.42
CA GLY A 32 -0.82 -6.97 12.64
C GLY A 32 -0.91 -6.37 14.04
N ASP A 33 0.11 -5.60 14.36
CA ASP A 33 0.16 -4.83 15.60
C ASP A 33 -0.99 -3.82 15.63
N ALA A 34 -1.77 -3.85 16.70
CA ALA A 34 -2.88 -2.92 16.92
C ALA A 34 -2.87 -2.45 18.38
N SER A 35 -2.95 -1.14 18.56
CA SER A 35 -3.15 -0.57 19.89
C SER A 35 -4.58 -0.85 20.39
N PRO A 36 -4.87 -0.64 21.69
CA PRO A 36 -6.25 -0.65 22.18
C PRO A 36 -7.17 0.32 21.42
N GLN A 37 -6.68 1.50 21.03
CA GLN A 37 -7.48 2.48 20.28
C GLN A 37 -7.76 2.01 18.85
N ASP A 38 -6.81 1.33 18.23
CA ASP A 38 -6.99 0.74 16.90
C ASP A 38 -8.07 -0.35 16.92
N LEU A 39 -8.04 -1.21 17.94
CA LEU A 39 -9.02 -2.27 18.10
C LEU A 39 -10.43 -1.72 18.37
N VAL A 40 -10.56 -0.56 19.04
CA VAL A 40 -11.85 0.12 19.21
C VAL A 40 -12.46 0.53 17.86
N VAL A 41 -11.66 1.02 16.91
CA VAL A 41 -12.18 1.45 15.60
C VAL A 41 -12.37 0.29 14.62
N LEU A 42 -11.65 -0.82 14.81
CA LEU A 42 -11.81 -2.03 13.99
C LEU A 42 -12.98 -2.90 14.48
N ALA A 43 -13.24 -2.94 15.79
CA ALA A 43 -14.26 -3.79 16.40
C ALA A 43 -15.64 -3.70 15.74
N PRO A 44 -16.15 -2.54 15.29
CA PRO A 44 -17.45 -2.47 14.62
C PRO A 44 -17.55 -3.24 13.30
N SER A 45 -16.45 -3.74 12.75
CA SER A 45 -16.44 -4.47 11.48
C SER A 45 -15.70 -5.82 11.50
N THR A 46 -14.83 -6.04 12.49
CA THR A 46 -14.03 -7.27 12.62
C THR A 46 -14.51 -8.12 13.79
N THR A 47 -14.39 -9.44 13.66
CA THR A 47 -14.83 -10.39 14.70
C THR A 47 -13.67 -11.14 15.34
N TRP A 48 -12.49 -11.14 14.72
CA TRP A 48 -11.30 -11.79 15.27
C TRP A 48 -10.00 -11.09 14.84
N TYR A 49 -8.92 -11.29 15.59
CA TYR A 49 -7.59 -10.80 15.24
C TYR A 49 -6.46 -11.69 15.77
N TYR A 50 -5.28 -11.59 15.16
CA TYR A 50 -4.03 -12.17 15.68
C TYR A 50 -2.82 -11.31 15.28
N ASP A 51 -1.70 -11.48 15.95
CA ASP A 51 -0.46 -10.71 15.78
C ASP A 51 0.77 -11.65 15.82
N TRP A 52 0.60 -12.87 15.33
CA TRP A 52 1.62 -13.93 15.30
C TRP A 52 2.10 -14.43 16.67
N SER A 53 1.55 -13.91 17.77
CA SER A 53 1.99 -14.24 19.12
C SER A 53 1.12 -15.31 19.80
N VAL A 54 1.67 -15.98 20.81
CA VAL A 54 0.94 -16.94 21.67
C VAL A 54 0.17 -16.27 22.81
N ALA A 55 0.50 -15.01 23.12
CA ALA A 55 -0.24 -14.18 24.07
C ALA A 55 -0.62 -12.86 23.40
N PRO A 56 -1.76 -12.25 23.78
CA PRO A 56 -2.12 -10.92 23.33
C PRO A 56 -1.12 -9.90 23.91
N PRO A 57 -0.92 -8.75 23.25
CA PRO A 57 -0.14 -7.63 23.78
C PRO A 57 -0.57 -7.25 25.21
N VAL A 58 0.36 -6.82 26.06
CA VAL A 58 0.13 -6.59 27.50
C VAL A 58 -1.01 -5.59 27.78
N ALA A 59 -1.23 -4.62 26.88
CA ALA A 59 -2.35 -3.67 26.95
C ALA A 59 -3.73 -4.30 26.63
N LEU A 60 -3.74 -5.56 26.20
CA LEU A 60 -4.87 -6.33 25.68
C LEU A 60 -5.16 -7.58 26.52
N GLN A 61 -4.70 -7.63 27.78
CA GLN A 61 -5.06 -8.68 28.76
C GLN A 61 -6.51 -8.58 29.27
N GLY A 62 -7.44 -8.48 28.32
CA GLY A 62 -8.87 -8.61 28.43
C GLY A 62 -9.40 -8.62 27.01
N GLN A 63 -10.16 -9.65 26.62
CA GLN A 63 -10.86 -9.69 25.32
C GLN A 63 -11.54 -8.34 25.11
N LEU A 64 -10.98 -7.48 24.26
CA LEU A 64 -11.54 -6.15 24.05
C LEU A 64 -12.94 -6.38 23.49
N SER A 65 -13.93 -5.93 24.26
CA SER A 65 -15.31 -6.39 24.27
C SER A 65 -15.95 -6.38 22.87
N GLY A 66 -15.71 -7.44 22.09
CA GLY A 66 -16.24 -7.58 20.74
C GLY A 66 -15.35 -8.24 19.69
N ILE A 67 -14.03 -8.37 19.89
CA ILE A 67 -13.12 -9.05 18.95
C ILE A 67 -12.47 -10.26 19.64
N GLU A 68 -12.54 -11.44 19.02
CA GLU A 68 -11.82 -12.63 19.47
C GLU A 68 -10.32 -12.53 19.15
N TRP A 69 -9.46 -12.68 20.15
CA TRP A 69 -8.03 -12.84 19.90
C TRP A 69 -7.68 -14.32 19.70
N VAL A 70 -6.89 -14.62 18.67
CA VAL A 70 -6.52 -15.99 18.28
C VAL A 70 -5.01 -16.21 18.47
N PRO A 71 -4.57 -17.11 19.37
CA PRO A 71 -3.16 -17.42 19.56
C PRO A 71 -2.55 -18.13 18.36
N MET A 72 -1.25 -17.91 18.18
CA MET A 72 -0.44 -18.61 17.20
C MET A 72 0.82 -19.22 17.82
N CYS A 73 1.08 -20.49 17.50
CA CYS A 73 2.38 -21.11 17.69
C CYS A 73 3.22 -20.84 16.45
N TRP A 74 3.85 -19.67 16.36
CA TRP A 74 4.52 -19.20 15.13
C TRP A 74 5.58 -20.17 14.59
N GLY A 75 6.41 -20.74 15.46
CA GLY A 75 7.54 -21.59 15.08
C GLY A 75 7.60 -22.91 15.84
N ALA A 76 8.77 -23.55 15.83
CA ALA A 76 9.00 -24.83 16.49
C ALA A 76 8.53 -24.84 17.96
N VAL A 77 7.73 -25.85 18.33
CA VAL A 77 7.29 -26.10 19.70
C VAL A 77 8.00 -27.34 20.21
N TYR A 78 9.01 -27.13 21.05
CA TYR A 78 9.78 -28.21 21.67
C TYR A 78 9.07 -28.78 22.89
N ALA A 79 9.27 -30.07 23.16
CA ALA A 79 8.68 -30.78 24.29
C ALA A 79 8.98 -30.12 25.65
N SER A 80 10.13 -29.45 25.80
CA SER A 80 10.52 -28.75 27.02
C SER A 80 9.77 -27.43 27.27
N ASN A 81 8.97 -26.93 26.31
CA ASN A 81 8.31 -25.63 26.39
C ASN A 81 6.78 -25.69 26.28
N VAL A 82 6.18 -26.89 26.28
CA VAL A 82 4.74 -27.08 26.07
C VAL A 82 3.93 -26.34 27.13
N ASP A 83 4.23 -26.58 28.41
CA ASP A 83 3.50 -25.97 29.53
C ASP A 83 3.67 -24.43 29.56
N GLY A 84 4.83 -23.93 29.13
CA GLY A 84 5.11 -22.49 29.06
C GLY A 84 4.32 -21.76 27.97
N ILE A 85 4.13 -22.41 26.82
CA ILE A 85 3.27 -21.91 25.73
C ILE A 85 1.80 -22.01 26.16
N GLU A 86 1.40 -23.14 26.75
CA GLU A 86 0.04 -23.35 27.24
C GLU A 86 -0.37 -22.30 28.29
N ALA A 87 0.52 -21.93 29.21
CA ALA A 87 0.27 -20.92 30.23
C ALA A 87 0.03 -19.50 29.67
N GLN A 88 0.54 -19.21 28.47
CA GLN A 88 0.39 -17.92 27.80
C GLN A 88 -0.94 -17.77 27.06
N ILE A 89 -1.57 -18.88 26.69
CA ILE A 89 -2.85 -18.87 25.97
C ILE A 89 -3.97 -18.40 26.91
N PRO A 90 -4.65 -17.28 26.59
CA PRO A 90 -5.75 -16.75 27.40
C PRO A 90 -6.89 -17.74 27.59
N ALA A 91 -7.54 -17.67 28.75
CA ALA A 91 -8.76 -18.42 28.99
C ALA A 91 -9.85 -17.98 28.00
N GLY A 92 -10.60 -18.95 27.46
CA GLY A 92 -11.68 -18.69 26.50
C GLY A 92 -11.24 -18.55 25.04
N SER A 93 -9.95 -18.67 24.72
CA SER A 93 -9.50 -18.92 23.35
C SER A 93 -10.17 -20.19 22.81
N LYS A 94 -10.56 -20.17 21.52
CA LYS A 94 -11.26 -21.30 20.87
C LYS A 94 -10.41 -22.00 19.82
N TYR A 95 -9.43 -21.29 19.28
CA TYR A 95 -8.59 -21.75 18.18
C TYR A 95 -7.12 -21.57 18.55
N LEU A 96 -6.26 -22.37 17.94
CA LEU A 96 -4.81 -22.19 17.95
C LEU A 96 -4.30 -22.30 16.51
N LEU A 97 -3.68 -21.23 16.02
CA LEU A 97 -2.99 -21.22 14.74
C LEU A 97 -1.66 -21.98 14.86
N GLY A 98 -1.40 -22.86 13.89
CA GLY A 98 -0.14 -23.59 13.77
C GLY A 98 1.02 -22.71 13.29
N PHE A 99 2.08 -23.36 12.78
CA PHE A 99 3.31 -22.68 12.38
C PHE A 99 3.12 -21.70 11.21
N ASN A 100 3.82 -20.56 11.26
CA ASN A 100 3.76 -19.49 10.28
C ASN A 100 4.71 -19.76 9.11
N GLU A 101 4.19 -19.94 7.91
CA GLU A 101 4.97 -20.08 6.67
C GLU A 101 6.17 -21.03 6.83
N PRO A 102 5.97 -22.27 7.32
CA PRO A 102 7.07 -23.18 7.65
C PRO A 102 7.95 -23.49 6.44
N ASN A 103 7.42 -23.41 5.22
CA ASN A 103 8.15 -23.64 3.99
C ASN A 103 9.14 -22.51 3.61
N PHE A 104 9.12 -21.36 4.29
CA PHE A 104 10.03 -20.24 4.04
C PHE A 104 11.21 -20.23 5.03
N MET A 105 12.43 -20.00 4.52
CA MET A 105 13.63 -19.88 5.37
C MET A 105 13.59 -18.67 6.31
N SER A 106 12.93 -17.59 5.89
CA SER A 106 12.81 -16.34 6.65
C SER A 106 11.70 -16.36 7.70
N GLN A 107 10.93 -17.45 7.79
CA GLN A 107 9.77 -17.60 8.67
C GLN A 107 10.02 -18.77 9.64
N ALA A 108 9.04 -19.63 9.91
CA ALA A 108 9.21 -20.72 10.87
C ALA A 108 10.29 -21.74 10.45
N ASN A 109 10.62 -21.83 9.15
CA ASN A 109 11.75 -22.60 8.62
C ASN A 109 11.73 -24.08 9.07
N LEU A 110 10.65 -24.78 8.72
CA LEU A 110 10.42 -26.19 9.06
C LEU A 110 10.11 -27.02 7.80
N THR A 111 10.81 -28.14 7.67
CA THR A 111 10.38 -29.19 6.75
C THR A 111 9.05 -29.81 7.22
N PRO A 112 8.26 -30.44 6.32
CA PRO A 112 7.03 -31.12 6.71
C PRO A 112 7.23 -32.17 7.81
N ALA A 113 8.35 -32.91 7.76
CA ALA A 113 8.68 -33.94 8.75
C ALA A 113 9.01 -33.35 10.13
N GLN A 114 9.69 -32.21 10.19
CA GLN A 114 9.96 -31.51 11.45
C GLN A 114 8.67 -30.94 12.05
N ALA A 115 7.82 -30.31 11.23
CA ALA A 115 6.54 -29.81 11.69
C ALA A 115 5.66 -30.97 12.23
N ALA A 116 5.61 -32.09 11.51
CA ALA A 116 4.88 -33.29 11.93
C ALA A 116 5.38 -33.88 13.26
N SER A 117 6.70 -33.89 13.50
CA SER A 117 7.25 -34.43 14.76
C SER A 117 6.95 -33.57 15.99
N MET A 118 6.69 -32.27 15.79
CA MET A 118 6.33 -31.33 16.85
C MET A 118 4.82 -31.13 17.00
N TRP A 119 4.02 -31.54 16.02
CA TRP A 119 2.56 -31.37 16.04
C TRP A 119 1.88 -31.99 17.26
N PRO A 120 2.29 -33.17 17.79
CA PRO A 120 1.72 -33.73 19.02
C PRO A 120 1.78 -32.78 20.23
N ASN A 121 2.74 -31.86 20.25
CA ASN A 121 2.81 -30.84 21.30
C ASN A 121 1.66 -29.83 21.19
N LEU A 122 1.28 -29.44 19.97
CA LEU A 122 0.12 -28.57 19.72
C LEU A 122 -1.19 -29.31 20.01
N GLU A 123 -1.26 -30.61 19.69
CA GLU A 123 -2.42 -31.45 20.03
C GLU A 123 -2.64 -31.55 21.54
N LYS A 124 -1.55 -31.70 22.32
CA LYS A 124 -1.62 -31.66 23.79
C LYS A 124 -2.18 -30.32 24.28
N ILE A 125 -1.59 -29.20 23.85
CA ILE A 125 -2.06 -27.85 24.23
C ILE A 125 -3.54 -27.68 23.88
N ALA A 126 -3.94 -28.09 22.67
CA ALA A 126 -5.31 -27.98 22.22
C ALA A 126 -6.27 -28.89 23.01
N ALA A 127 -5.84 -30.09 23.39
CA ALA A 127 -6.64 -30.97 24.24
C ALA A 127 -6.84 -30.39 25.64
N ASP A 128 -5.76 -29.89 26.26
CA ASP A 128 -5.79 -29.35 27.63
C ASP A 128 -6.62 -28.06 27.72
N LYS A 129 -6.61 -27.25 26.67
CA LYS A 129 -7.34 -25.96 26.60
C LYS A 129 -8.67 -26.03 25.85
N GLY A 130 -9.03 -27.17 25.25
CA GLY A 130 -10.25 -27.33 24.45
C GLY A 130 -10.25 -26.53 23.13
N LEU A 131 -9.09 -26.38 22.49
CA LEU A 131 -8.92 -25.60 21.26
C LEU A 131 -9.15 -26.45 20.00
N GLN A 132 -9.60 -25.78 18.94
CA GLN A 132 -9.52 -26.31 17.58
C GLN A 132 -8.19 -25.92 16.93
N LEU A 133 -7.56 -26.86 16.24
CA LEU A 133 -6.26 -26.66 15.60
C LEU A 133 -6.42 -26.23 14.15
N VAL A 134 -5.79 -25.10 13.82
CA VAL A 134 -5.62 -24.65 12.43
C VAL A 134 -4.23 -25.07 11.98
N SER A 135 -4.12 -25.65 10.78
CA SER A 135 -2.86 -26.18 10.22
C SER A 135 -1.73 -25.14 10.25
N PRO A 136 -0.48 -25.54 10.00
CA PRO A 136 0.54 -24.59 9.57
C PRO A 136 0.02 -23.75 8.39
N ALA A 137 0.25 -22.45 8.43
CA ALA A 137 -0.18 -21.52 7.40
C ALA A 137 0.85 -21.48 6.28
N VAL A 138 0.46 -21.89 5.07
CA VAL A 138 1.39 -22.05 3.93
C VAL A 138 1.14 -21.03 2.82
N ASN A 139 2.18 -20.73 2.05
CA ASN A 139 2.14 -19.85 0.88
C ASN A 139 3.18 -20.24 -0.18
N TRP A 140 3.10 -19.66 -1.38
CA TRP A 140 4.10 -19.79 -2.43
C TRP A 140 5.43 -19.18 -2.00
N CYS A 141 6.46 -20.01 -2.00
CA CYS A 141 7.72 -19.66 -1.40
C CYS A 141 8.78 -19.26 -2.46
N GLY A 142 9.36 -18.07 -2.31
CA GLY A 142 10.51 -17.62 -3.13
C GLY A 142 11.86 -18.08 -2.58
N GLY A 143 11.99 -18.26 -1.26
CA GLY A 143 13.21 -18.67 -0.56
C GLY A 143 12.96 -19.86 0.37
N CYS A 144 12.93 -21.06 -0.20
CA CYS A 144 12.40 -22.24 0.50
C CYS A 144 13.42 -22.96 1.35
N VAL A 145 12.93 -23.58 2.42
CA VAL A 145 13.71 -24.50 3.24
C VAL A 145 14.36 -25.55 2.33
N ALA A 146 15.60 -25.91 2.62
CA ALA A 146 16.33 -26.89 1.81
C ALA A 146 15.54 -28.22 1.70
N GLY A 147 15.34 -28.70 0.47
CA GLY A 147 14.59 -29.94 0.20
C GLY A 147 13.05 -29.78 0.20
N VAL A 148 12.54 -28.56 0.38
CA VAL A 148 11.12 -28.22 0.28
C VAL A 148 10.85 -27.54 -1.06
N THR A 149 9.74 -27.90 -1.72
CA THR A 149 9.33 -27.24 -2.98
C THR A 149 8.67 -25.90 -2.69
N ASN A 150 8.53 -25.05 -3.71
CA ASN A 150 7.81 -23.79 -3.57
C ASN A 150 6.28 -23.94 -3.50
N ASP A 151 5.74 -25.14 -3.75
CA ASP A 151 4.30 -25.39 -3.78
C ASP A 151 3.77 -25.64 -2.35
N PRO A 152 2.89 -24.76 -1.83
CA PRO A 152 2.31 -24.92 -0.51
C PRO A 152 1.47 -26.20 -0.36
N VAL A 153 0.88 -26.70 -1.45
CA VAL A 153 0.09 -27.95 -1.44
C VAL A 153 1.00 -29.16 -1.24
N ASP A 154 2.18 -29.17 -1.89
CA ASP A 154 3.18 -30.24 -1.70
C ASP A 154 3.70 -30.26 -0.26
N TRP A 155 3.93 -29.09 0.36
CA TRP A 155 4.33 -29.03 1.76
C TRP A 155 3.27 -29.61 2.69
N LEU A 156 2.00 -29.21 2.54
CA LEU A 156 0.90 -29.75 3.36
C LEU A 156 0.67 -31.24 3.12
N ASP A 157 0.73 -31.71 1.87
CA ASP A 157 0.60 -33.13 1.54
C ASP A 157 1.66 -33.97 2.26
N LYS A 158 2.91 -33.51 2.26
CA LYS A 158 4.02 -34.17 2.97
C LYS A 158 3.87 -34.09 4.49
N PHE A 159 3.29 -33.00 5.01
CA PHE A 159 3.01 -32.86 6.44
C PHE A 159 1.96 -33.89 6.89
N PHE A 160 0.84 -33.98 6.17
CA PHE A 160 -0.20 -34.98 6.46
C PHE A 160 0.28 -36.41 6.23
N ALA A 161 1.15 -36.66 5.25
CA ALA A 161 1.78 -37.96 5.06
C ALA A 161 2.72 -38.34 6.22
N ALA A 162 3.46 -37.36 6.77
CA ALA A 162 4.34 -37.56 7.91
C ALA A 162 3.59 -37.71 9.25
N CYS A 163 2.35 -37.21 9.33
CA CYS A 163 1.49 -37.42 10.49
C CYS A 163 0.03 -37.73 10.11
N PRO A 164 -0.27 -38.98 9.68
CA PRO A 164 -1.60 -39.34 9.19
C PRO A 164 -2.68 -39.34 10.30
N GLY A 165 -2.27 -39.41 11.57
CA GLY A 165 -3.17 -39.35 12.73
C GLY A 165 -3.29 -37.96 13.36
N CYS A 166 -2.55 -36.96 12.89
CA CYS A 166 -2.56 -35.63 13.49
C CYS A 166 -3.91 -34.96 13.30
N LYS A 167 -4.46 -34.44 14.40
CA LYS A 167 -5.64 -33.60 14.44
C LYS A 167 -5.33 -32.24 13.81
N VAL A 168 -6.05 -31.94 12.74
CA VAL A 168 -6.13 -30.62 12.11
C VAL A 168 -7.59 -30.36 11.80
N ASP A 169 -8.18 -29.36 12.44
CA ASP A 169 -9.59 -29.03 12.28
C ASP A 169 -9.81 -28.10 11.07
N TYR A 170 -8.85 -27.21 10.79
CA TYR A 170 -8.90 -26.23 9.70
C TYR A 170 -7.57 -26.16 8.93
N ILE A 171 -7.63 -25.73 7.68
CA ILE A 171 -6.43 -25.40 6.89
C ILE A 171 -6.19 -23.90 6.95
N ALA A 172 -4.95 -23.46 7.16
CA ALA A 172 -4.53 -22.06 7.00
C ALA A 172 -3.67 -21.85 5.75
N ILE A 173 -3.90 -20.74 5.06
CA ILE A 173 -3.10 -20.27 3.93
C ILE A 173 -2.86 -18.77 4.02
N HIS A 174 -1.76 -18.30 3.44
CA HIS A 174 -1.57 -16.89 3.10
C HIS A 174 -1.63 -16.70 1.60
N SER A 175 -2.10 -15.54 1.14
CA SER A 175 -2.13 -15.21 -0.28
C SER A 175 -1.83 -13.75 -0.52
N TYR A 176 -0.69 -13.49 -1.16
CA TYR A 176 -0.26 -12.16 -1.56
C TYR A 176 -0.50 -11.88 -3.05
N ALA A 177 -1.40 -12.65 -3.66
CA ALA A 177 -1.61 -12.69 -5.10
C ALA A 177 -1.95 -11.31 -5.68
N PRO A 178 -1.42 -10.95 -6.86
CA PRO A 178 -1.60 -9.63 -7.45
C PRO A 178 -3.04 -9.37 -7.96
N GLY A 179 -3.91 -10.39 -8.01
CA GLY A 179 -5.28 -10.30 -8.53
C GLY A 179 -6.26 -11.26 -7.83
N SER A 180 -7.55 -10.92 -7.87
CA SER A 180 -8.59 -11.62 -7.13
C SER A 180 -8.93 -13.01 -7.73
N GLU A 181 -8.78 -13.20 -9.04
CA GLU A 181 -8.91 -14.50 -9.71
C GLU A 181 -7.79 -15.47 -9.34
N ALA A 182 -6.59 -14.96 -9.12
CA ALA A 182 -5.46 -15.76 -8.65
C ALA A 182 -5.72 -16.24 -7.21
N LEU A 183 -6.26 -15.39 -6.33
CA LEU A 183 -6.73 -15.78 -5.00
C LEU A 183 -7.80 -16.89 -5.08
N ARG A 184 -8.82 -16.74 -5.94
CA ARG A 184 -9.85 -17.77 -6.14
C ARG A 184 -9.25 -19.11 -6.57
N SER A 185 -8.39 -19.10 -7.59
CA SER A 185 -7.72 -20.30 -8.11
C SER A 185 -6.83 -20.95 -7.05
N TYR A 186 -6.23 -20.15 -6.18
CA TYR A 186 -5.41 -20.63 -5.08
C TYR A 186 -6.24 -21.33 -3.99
N ILE A 187 -7.38 -20.73 -3.60
CA ILE A 187 -8.33 -21.34 -2.64
C ILE A 187 -8.80 -22.73 -3.11
N ASP A 188 -9.10 -22.89 -4.41
CA ASP A 188 -9.60 -24.15 -4.97
C ASP A 188 -8.63 -25.34 -4.79
N LYS A 189 -7.31 -25.08 -4.75
CA LYS A 189 -6.30 -26.12 -4.53
C LYS A 189 -6.44 -26.82 -3.18
N PHE A 190 -6.96 -26.14 -2.15
CA PHE A 190 -7.05 -26.67 -0.79
C PHE A 190 -8.36 -27.42 -0.51
N ARG A 191 -9.31 -27.43 -1.46
CA ARG A 191 -10.57 -28.22 -1.33
C ARG A 191 -10.31 -29.71 -1.12
N LYS A 192 -9.19 -30.24 -1.64
CA LYS A 192 -8.78 -31.64 -1.49
C LYS A 192 -8.69 -32.11 -0.04
N TYR A 193 -8.45 -31.21 0.91
CA TYR A 193 -8.31 -31.56 2.32
C TYR A 193 -9.65 -31.75 3.04
N ASN A 194 -10.78 -31.39 2.40
CA ASN A 194 -12.14 -31.51 2.94
C ASN A 194 -12.28 -30.93 4.36
N LYS A 195 -11.68 -29.74 4.56
CA LYS A 195 -11.65 -28.99 5.82
C LYS A 195 -11.98 -27.53 5.52
N PRO A 196 -12.59 -26.79 6.47
CA PRO A 196 -12.77 -25.36 6.30
C PRO A 196 -11.43 -24.62 6.31
N LEU A 197 -11.38 -23.51 5.59
CA LEU A 197 -10.16 -22.77 5.24
C LEU A 197 -10.11 -21.42 5.95
N TRP A 198 -8.94 -21.10 6.50
CA TRP A 198 -8.59 -19.79 7.02
C TRP A 198 -7.59 -19.14 6.07
N ILE A 199 -7.89 -17.94 5.60
CA ILE A 199 -6.93 -17.11 4.89
C ILE A 199 -6.36 -16.13 5.91
N THR A 200 -5.33 -16.53 6.64
CA THR A 200 -4.82 -15.77 7.78
C THR A 200 -4.07 -14.51 7.38
N GLU A 201 -3.58 -14.44 6.14
CA GLU A 201 -3.03 -13.21 5.55
C GLU A 201 -3.44 -13.11 4.08
N PHE A 202 -3.98 -11.96 3.68
CA PHE A 202 -4.10 -11.61 2.25
C PHE A 202 -4.06 -10.11 2.00
N ALA A 203 -3.40 -9.75 0.90
CA ALA A 203 -3.36 -8.41 0.29
C ALA A 203 -2.64 -8.50 -1.06
N PRO A 204 -2.81 -7.54 -1.99
CA PRO A 204 -2.10 -7.57 -3.26
C PRO A 204 -0.68 -7.02 -3.07
N TRP A 205 0.23 -7.90 -2.67
CA TRP A 205 1.61 -7.53 -2.32
C TRP A 205 2.65 -8.08 -3.30
N ASP A 206 2.39 -9.25 -3.87
CA ASP A 206 3.31 -9.85 -4.81
C ASP A 206 3.34 -9.07 -6.12
N PRO A 207 4.50 -8.98 -6.79
CA PRO A 207 4.60 -8.31 -8.07
C PRO A 207 3.67 -8.91 -9.16
N PRO A 208 3.12 -8.08 -10.06
CA PRO A 208 3.21 -6.62 -10.08
C PRO A 208 2.37 -6.01 -8.95
N LYS A 209 2.98 -5.11 -8.16
CA LYS A 209 2.29 -4.43 -7.06
C LYS A 209 1.32 -3.41 -7.66
N PRO A 210 0.03 -3.45 -7.30
CA PRO A 210 -0.90 -2.42 -7.76
C PRO A 210 -0.60 -1.08 -7.07
N ASP A 211 -1.02 0.00 -7.74
CA ASP A 211 -1.19 1.30 -7.11
C ASP A 211 -2.39 1.29 -6.14
N TYR A 212 -2.61 2.39 -5.41
CA TYR A 212 -3.71 2.49 -4.45
C TYR A 212 -5.08 2.15 -5.06
N ASP A 213 -5.36 2.62 -6.28
CA ASP A 213 -6.62 2.32 -6.98
C ASP A 213 -6.76 0.81 -7.28
N GLY A 214 -5.66 0.14 -7.63
CA GLY A 214 -5.60 -1.30 -7.78
C GLY A 214 -5.75 -2.05 -6.45
N VAL A 215 -5.21 -1.54 -5.33
CA VAL A 215 -5.44 -2.11 -3.98
C VAL A 215 -6.93 -2.03 -3.61
N VAL A 216 -7.56 -0.87 -3.84
CA VAL A 216 -9.00 -0.67 -3.62
C VAL A 216 -9.83 -1.64 -4.47
N ARG A 217 -9.48 -1.80 -5.76
CA ARG A 217 -10.15 -2.75 -6.66
C ARG A 217 -10.01 -4.19 -6.15
N TYR A 218 -8.80 -4.60 -5.83
CA TYR A 218 -8.51 -5.93 -5.29
C TYR A 218 -9.32 -6.20 -4.01
N MET A 219 -9.37 -5.26 -3.07
CA MET A 219 -10.13 -5.42 -1.82
C MET A 219 -11.62 -5.66 -2.10
N LYS A 220 -12.22 -4.87 -2.99
CA LYS A 220 -13.65 -5.01 -3.37
C LYS A 220 -13.95 -6.40 -3.93
N GLU A 221 -13.09 -6.91 -4.80
CA GLU A 221 -13.25 -8.21 -5.45
C GLU A 221 -12.92 -9.38 -4.50
N ALA A 222 -11.78 -9.33 -3.81
CA ALA A 222 -11.31 -10.38 -2.92
C ALA A 222 -12.26 -10.63 -1.75
N ILE A 223 -12.78 -9.58 -1.11
CA ILE A 223 -13.72 -9.75 0.01
C ILE A 223 -15.04 -10.34 -0.49
N ALA A 224 -15.53 -9.94 -1.66
CA ALA A 224 -16.72 -10.55 -2.26
C ALA A 224 -16.50 -12.05 -2.51
N ILE A 225 -15.30 -12.47 -2.93
CA ILE A 225 -14.94 -13.90 -3.08
C ILE A 225 -14.97 -14.60 -1.71
N LEU A 226 -14.25 -14.07 -0.72
CA LEU A 226 -14.06 -14.71 0.58
C LEU A 226 -15.35 -14.82 1.40
N GLU A 227 -16.22 -13.82 1.31
CA GLU A 227 -17.52 -13.84 1.96
C GLU A 227 -18.46 -14.91 1.36
N ASN A 228 -18.43 -15.06 0.03
CA ASN A 228 -19.34 -15.97 -0.67
C ASN A 228 -18.80 -17.39 -0.85
N GLU A 229 -17.51 -17.64 -0.57
CA GLU A 229 -16.91 -18.97 -0.69
C GLU A 229 -17.25 -19.85 0.53
N PRO A 230 -17.98 -20.97 0.37
CA PRO A 230 -18.42 -21.79 1.50
C PRO A 230 -17.30 -22.46 2.30
N ILE A 231 -16.17 -22.81 1.67
CA ILE A 231 -15.07 -23.42 2.42
C ILE A 231 -14.30 -22.41 3.26
N VAL A 232 -14.40 -21.10 2.95
CA VAL A 232 -13.74 -20.05 3.73
C VAL A 232 -14.48 -19.86 5.04
N PHE A 233 -13.83 -20.24 6.11
CA PHE A 233 -14.30 -20.07 7.48
C PHE A 233 -13.98 -18.67 8.00
N ARG A 234 -12.73 -18.22 7.80
CA ARG A 234 -12.22 -16.92 8.26
C ARG A 234 -11.18 -16.36 7.30
N TYR A 235 -11.07 -15.04 7.26
CA TYR A 235 -10.02 -14.35 6.52
C TYR A 235 -9.52 -13.13 7.29
N SER A 236 -8.26 -12.76 7.07
CA SER A 236 -7.63 -11.63 7.75
C SER A 236 -6.78 -10.82 6.78
N TRP A 237 -7.13 -9.54 6.63
CA TRP A 237 -6.41 -8.63 5.74
C TRP A 237 -5.03 -8.33 6.32
N PHE A 238 -4.00 -8.49 5.50
CA PHE A 238 -2.65 -8.05 5.82
C PHE A 238 -2.47 -6.61 5.32
N ALA A 239 -2.33 -5.59 6.18
CA ALA A 239 -2.30 -5.66 7.64
C ALA A 239 -2.89 -4.40 8.27
N THR A 240 -2.86 -4.34 9.61
CA THR A 240 -3.19 -3.12 10.37
C THR A 240 -2.38 -1.91 9.90
N ARG A 241 -1.04 -2.01 9.85
CA ARG A 241 -0.11 -1.00 9.33
C ARG A 241 1.12 -1.64 8.68
N VAL A 242 1.52 -1.15 7.52
CA VAL A 242 2.74 -1.59 6.83
C VAL A 242 3.52 -0.40 6.26
N ASN A 243 4.63 -0.04 6.89
CA ASN A 243 5.40 1.16 6.51
C ASN A 243 6.00 1.09 5.10
N ILE A 244 6.44 -0.10 4.67
CA ILE A 244 7.09 -0.30 3.36
C ILE A 244 6.08 -0.40 2.20
N ASN A 245 4.78 -0.40 2.51
CA ASN A 245 3.68 -0.37 1.55
C ASN A 245 2.42 0.19 2.25
N PRO A 246 2.39 1.51 2.47
CA PRO A 246 1.32 2.13 3.27
C PRO A 246 -0.06 1.96 2.60
N ASP A 247 -0.12 1.77 1.29
CA ASP A 247 -1.36 1.66 0.50
C ASP A 247 -2.26 0.50 0.93
N ILE A 248 -1.69 -0.57 1.50
CA ILE A 248 -2.46 -1.71 2.03
C ILE A 248 -2.80 -1.60 3.52
N SER A 249 -2.42 -0.50 4.20
CA SER A 249 -2.66 -0.34 5.63
C SER A 249 -4.11 0.00 5.92
N LEU A 250 -4.74 -0.72 6.85
CA LEU A 250 -6.11 -0.41 7.30
C LEU A 250 -6.16 0.78 8.27
N LEU A 251 -5.04 1.14 8.90
CA LEU A 251 -4.97 2.20 9.90
C LEU A 251 -4.00 3.31 9.49
N GLY A 252 -4.37 4.55 9.81
CA GLY A 252 -3.49 5.72 9.74
C GLY A 252 -2.85 5.98 11.11
N ALA A 253 -3.05 7.19 11.65
CA ALA A 253 -2.68 7.51 13.03
C ALA A 253 -3.34 6.56 14.04
N ASN A 254 -2.86 6.57 15.29
CA ASN A 254 -3.38 5.71 16.34
C ASN A 254 -4.90 5.94 16.54
N GLY A 255 -5.71 4.88 16.45
CA GLY A 255 -7.16 4.95 16.59
C GLY A 255 -7.90 5.56 15.39
N THR A 256 -7.28 5.59 14.21
CA THR A 256 -7.93 6.10 12.98
C THR A 256 -7.84 5.09 11.84
N LEU A 257 -8.98 4.78 11.22
CA LEU A 257 -9.02 4.01 9.98
C LEU A 257 -8.44 4.84 8.82
N SER A 258 -7.57 4.23 8.01
CA SER A 258 -7.25 4.75 6.68
C SER A 258 -8.49 4.70 5.79
N LYS A 259 -8.42 5.28 4.59
CA LYS A 259 -9.56 5.18 3.67
C LYS A 259 -9.81 3.74 3.19
N LEU A 260 -8.74 2.95 3.06
CA LEU A 260 -8.84 1.52 2.83
C LEU A 260 -9.47 0.79 4.03
N GLY A 261 -9.14 1.18 5.26
CA GLY A 261 -9.76 0.67 6.47
C GLY A 261 -11.26 0.95 6.56
N GLN A 262 -11.69 2.15 6.15
CA GLN A 262 -13.11 2.50 6.07
C GLN A 262 -13.84 1.65 5.02
N LEU A 263 -13.22 1.44 3.85
CA LEU A 263 -13.74 0.51 2.83
C LEU A 263 -13.87 -0.90 3.41
N TYR A 264 -12.80 -1.46 4.00
CA TYR A 264 -12.79 -2.79 4.62
C TYR A 264 -13.91 -2.95 5.66
N ALA A 265 -14.10 -1.93 6.50
CA ALA A 265 -15.14 -1.92 7.52
C ALA A 265 -16.55 -1.91 6.92
N ALA A 266 -16.73 -1.21 5.79
CA ALA A 266 -18.02 -1.06 5.12
C ALA A 266 -18.39 -2.23 4.19
N MET A 267 -17.43 -3.10 3.80
CA MET A 267 -17.70 -4.16 2.82
C MET A 267 -18.87 -5.07 3.21
N ALA A 268 -19.74 -5.36 2.24
CA ALA A 268 -20.89 -6.23 2.40
C ALA A 268 -20.51 -7.68 2.74
N PHE A 269 -21.44 -8.40 3.37
CA PHE A 269 -21.31 -9.83 3.66
C PHE A 269 -22.70 -10.50 3.72
N PRO A 270 -22.81 -11.82 3.49
CA PRO A 270 -24.08 -12.55 3.60
C PRO A 270 -24.72 -12.41 4.97
N GLY A 271 -25.99 -11.98 5.00
CA GLY A 271 -26.73 -11.76 6.25
C GLY A 271 -26.51 -10.39 6.90
N MET A 272 -25.84 -9.46 6.20
CA MET A 272 -25.79 -8.06 6.60
C MET A 272 -27.20 -7.46 6.65
N THR A 273 -27.53 -6.84 7.78
CA THR A 273 -28.83 -6.17 8.00
C THR A 273 -28.67 -4.68 8.30
N SER A 274 -27.44 -4.20 8.46
CA SER A 274 -27.13 -2.80 8.73
C SER A 274 -27.05 -2.04 7.41
N ASP A 275 -27.79 -0.94 7.32
CA ASP A 275 -27.58 0.06 6.31
C ASP A 275 -26.33 0.88 6.70
N LEU A 276 -25.25 0.80 5.90
CA LEU A 276 -23.99 1.51 6.14
C LEU A 276 -23.87 2.76 5.26
N PRO A 277 -23.13 3.80 5.67
CA PRO A 277 -22.85 4.91 4.77
C PRO A 277 -22.09 4.42 3.52
N PRO A 278 -22.23 5.09 2.37
CA PRO A 278 -21.35 4.86 1.23
C PRO A 278 -19.91 5.22 1.63
N VAL A 279 -18.93 4.70 0.91
CA VAL A 279 -17.51 5.05 1.04
C VAL A 279 -17.06 5.75 -0.23
N ALA A 280 -16.76 7.04 -0.14
CA ALA A 280 -16.21 7.84 -1.24
C ALA A 280 -14.68 7.72 -1.23
N MET A 281 -14.02 7.56 -2.37
CA MET A 281 -12.56 7.53 -2.47
C MET A 281 -12.15 8.52 -3.56
N ALA A 282 -11.28 9.48 -3.25
CA ALA A 282 -10.91 10.56 -4.15
C ALA A 282 -9.85 10.14 -5.19
N GLY A 283 -9.22 8.98 -4.96
CA GLY A 283 -8.11 8.46 -5.76
C GLY A 283 -6.77 8.98 -5.26
N MET A 284 -5.70 8.70 -6.00
CA MET A 284 -4.35 9.18 -5.69
C MET A 284 -4.21 10.68 -5.93
N ASP A 285 -3.30 11.31 -5.17
CA ASP A 285 -2.86 12.68 -5.42
C ASP A 285 -2.33 12.86 -6.85
N ILE A 286 -2.67 14.00 -7.45
CA ILE A 286 -2.43 14.32 -8.86
C ILE A 286 -1.31 15.34 -8.98
N PHE A 287 -0.39 15.08 -9.88
CA PHE A 287 0.71 15.98 -10.19
C PHE A 287 0.74 16.26 -11.68
N ILE A 288 0.62 17.53 -12.06
CA ILE A 288 0.72 18.01 -13.43
C ILE A 288 1.68 19.21 -13.48
N ASN A 289 2.17 19.56 -14.66
CA ASN A 289 3.05 20.72 -14.86
C ASN A 289 2.51 21.61 -15.98
N GLN A 290 2.93 22.88 -15.99
CA GLN A 290 2.70 23.72 -17.16
C GLN A 290 3.29 23.08 -18.44
N PRO A 291 2.63 23.26 -19.61
CA PRO A 291 1.49 24.15 -19.87
C PRO A 291 0.12 23.52 -19.60
N ALA A 292 0.02 22.38 -18.90
CA ALA A 292 -1.27 21.80 -18.55
C ALA A 292 -2.08 22.78 -17.68
N THR A 293 -3.34 22.98 -18.05
CA THR A 293 -4.30 23.84 -17.32
C THR A 293 -5.53 23.04 -16.89
N SER A 294 -5.46 21.72 -16.99
CA SER A 294 -6.54 20.80 -16.64
C SER A 294 -6.01 19.42 -16.25
N ALA A 295 -6.78 18.70 -15.43
CA ALA A 295 -6.55 17.31 -15.08
C ALA A 295 -7.88 16.57 -14.90
N ILE A 296 -7.83 15.24 -14.92
CA ILE A 296 -8.97 14.37 -14.61
C ILE A 296 -8.84 13.91 -13.16
N LEU A 297 -9.87 14.14 -12.34
CA LEU A 297 -9.96 13.56 -10.99
C LEU A 297 -10.37 12.07 -11.12
N ASN A 298 -9.94 11.21 -10.20
CA ASN A 298 -10.22 9.76 -10.30
C ASN A 298 -10.99 9.23 -9.09
N GLY A 299 -12.21 9.73 -8.89
CA GLY A 299 -13.05 9.30 -7.78
C GLY A 299 -13.68 7.92 -8.00
N SER A 300 -13.92 7.21 -6.91
CA SER A 300 -14.77 6.02 -6.89
C SER A 300 -15.64 5.98 -5.63
N VAL A 301 -16.72 5.22 -5.67
CA VAL A 301 -17.61 5.03 -4.52
C VAL A 301 -17.90 3.55 -4.33
N TYR A 302 -18.13 3.15 -3.10
CA TYR A 302 -18.66 1.85 -2.73
C TYR A 302 -19.88 2.01 -1.83
N ASP A 303 -20.93 1.24 -2.07
CA ASP A 303 -22.08 1.15 -1.17
C ASP A 303 -22.42 -0.32 -0.95
N ALA A 304 -22.47 -0.72 0.32
CA ALA A 304 -22.67 -2.11 0.70
C ALA A 304 -24.14 -2.54 0.62
N ASN A 305 -25.06 -1.57 0.61
CA ASN A 305 -26.50 -1.78 0.66
C ASN A 305 -27.09 -2.02 -0.73
N GLY A 306 -26.30 -1.78 -1.78
CA GLY A 306 -26.73 -1.84 -3.17
C GLY A 306 -27.41 -0.56 -3.66
N ASP A 307 -27.35 0.51 -2.88
CA ASP A 307 -27.81 1.82 -3.31
C ASP A 307 -26.89 2.36 -4.41
N ILE A 308 -27.40 3.32 -5.19
CA ILE A 308 -26.60 4.10 -6.14
C ILE A 308 -26.32 5.45 -5.49
N PRO A 309 -25.12 5.67 -4.92
CA PRO A 309 -24.84 6.92 -4.25
C PRO A 309 -24.79 8.07 -5.25
N SER A 310 -25.42 9.18 -4.91
CA SER A 310 -25.14 10.45 -5.58
C SER A 310 -23.74 10.92 -5.21
N ILE A 311 -23.02 11.48 -6.17
CA ILE A 311 -21.68 12.02 -5.95
C ILE A 311 -21.64 13.51 -6.26
N THR A 312 -20.80 14.25 -5.56
CA THR A 312 -20.54 15.66 -5.85
C THR A 312 -19.09 16.01 -5.55
N TRP A 313 -18.43 16.61 -6.52
CA TRP A 313 -17.12 17.20 -6.38
C TRP A 313 -17.18 18.69 -6.02
N THR A 314 -16.32 19.11 -5.12
CA THR A 314 -16.11 20.52 -4.74
C THR A 314 -14.63 20.84 -4.66
N GLN A 315 -14.25 22.05 -5.06
CA GLN A 315 -12.93 22.58 -4.74
C GLN A 315 -12.93 23.08 -3.28
N VAL A 316 -12.05 22.53 -2.45
CA VAL A 316 -11.86 22.91 -1.06
C VAL A 316 -10.92 24.10 -0.95
N SER A 317 -9.82 24.07 -1.72
CA SER A 317 -8.82 25.14 -1.77
C SER A 317 -8.11 25.17 -3.13
N GLY A 318 -7.46 26.30 -3.44
CA GLY A 318 -6.60 26.44 -4.61
C GLY A 318 -6.24 27.90 -4.93
N PRO A 319 -5.25 28.14 -5.80
CA PRO A 319 -4.83 29.48 -6.22
C PRO A 319 -5.91 30.31 -6.92
N ASN A 320 -6.81 29.66 -7.65
CA ASN A 320 -7.98 30.25 -8.27
C ASN A 320 -9.15 29.25 -8.26
N THR A 321 -10.31 29.64 -8.78
CA THR A 321 -11.45 28.73 -8.94
C THR A 321 -11.30 27.89 -10.21
N ALA A 322 -11.17 26.58 -10.03
CA ALA A 322 -11.16 25.60 -11.10
C ALA A 322 -12.58 25.41 -11.67
N VAL A 323 -12.66 25.02 -12.94
CA VAL A 323 -13.92 24.73 -13.63
C VAL A 323 -14.09 23.23 -13.80
N PHE A 324 -15.16 22.67 -13.22
CA PHE A 324 -15.53 21.27 -13.36
C PHE A 324 -16.36 21.04 -14.62
N SER A 325 -16.01 20.01 -15.38
CA SER A 325 -16.84 19.51 -16.50
C SER A 325 -18.20 18.99 -16.04
N ASN A 326 -18.24 18.23 -14.94
CA ASN A 326 -19.47 17.76 -14.29
C ASN A 326 -19.18 17.34 -12.84
N THR A 327 -19.67 18.08 -11.85
CA THR A 327 -19.41 17.76 -10.44
C THR A 327 -20.04 16.43 -9.99
N ALA A 328 -21.03 15.90 -10.72
CA ALA A 328 -21.69 14.63 -10.41
C ALA A 328 -21.09 13.42 -11.15
N ALA A 329 -19.98 13.58 -11.88
CA ALA A 329 -19.25 12.48 -12.50
C ALA A 329 -18.16 11.94 -11.55
N ALA A 330 -17.86 10.64 -11.64
CA ALA A 330 -16.80 10.03 -10.84
C ALA A 330 -15.42 10.57 -11.26
N ARG A 331 -15.27 10.85 -12.56
CA ARG A 331 -14.01 11.28 -13.18
C ARG A 331 -14.15 12.60 -13.94
N PRO A 332 -14.45 13.73 -13.26
CA PRO A 332 -14.56 15.00 -13.94
C PRO A 332 -13.19 15.52 -14.35
N THR A 333 -13.13 16.19 -15.49
CA THR A 333 -12.05 17.12 -15.80
C THR A 333 -12.23 18.40 -14.99
N VAL A 334 -11.20 18.80 -14.25
CA VAL A 334 -11.02 20.15 -13.70
C VAL A 334 -10.13 20.95 -14.64
N SER A 335 -10.48 22.20 -14.92
CA SER A 335 -9.78 23.09 -15.85
C SER A 335 -9.63 24.50 -15.28
N ASN A 336 -9.04 25.43 -16.05
CA ASN A 336 -8.67 26.77 -15.58
C ASN A 336 -7.63 26.71 -14.44
N LEU A 337 -6.79 25.68 -14.42
CA LEU A 337 -5.76 25.52 -13.41
C LEU A 337 -4.57 26.44 -13.70
N VAL A 338 -4.13 27.15 -12.66
CA VAL A 338 -2.86 27.89 -12.61
C VAL A 338 -1.90 27.25 -11.60
N PRO A 339 -0.57 27.50 -11.67
CA PRO A 339 0.40 26.90 -10.76
C PRO A 339 0.04 27.07 -9.29
N GLY A 340 0.23 25.99 -8.54
CA GLY A 340 -0.05 25.88 -7.11
C GLY A 340 -0.74 24.57 -6.74
N THR A 341 -1.23 24.50 -5.50
CA THR A 341 -1.84 23.30 -4.92
C THR A 341 -3.34 23.50 -4.75
N TYR A 342 -4.14 22.58 -5.27
CA TYR A 342 -5.59 22.49 -5.09
C TYR A 342 -5.89 21.30 -4.17
N SER A 343 -6.95 21.43 -3.36
CA SER A 343 -7.63 20.28 -2.75
C SER A 343 -9.03 20.17 -3.36
N PHE A 344 -9.36 18.97 -3.85
CA PHE A 344 -10.68 18.63 -4.36
C PHE A 344 -11.30 17.55 -3.49
N ARG A 345 -12.57 17.73 -3.11
CA ARG A 345 -13.33 16.78 -2.30
C ARG A 345 -14.39 16.10 -3.14
N ILE A 346 -14.45 14.77 -3.07
CA ILE A 346 -15.61 13.98 -3.49
C ILE A 346 -16.47 13.70 -2.27
N THR A 347 -17.77 13.95 -2.38
CA THR A 347 -18.77 13.55 -1.38
C THR A 347 -19.72 12.55 -2.01
N ALA A 348 -19.94 11.41 -1.37
CA ALA A 348 -20.95 10.44 -1.74
C ALA A 348 -22.12 10.51 -0.75
N THR A 349 -23.35 10.37 -1.23
CA THR A 349 -24.55 10.33 -0.38
C THR A 349 -25.52 9.27 -0.87
N ALA A 350 -25.96 8.39 0.03
CA ALA A 350 -26.95 7.35 -0.19
C ALA A 350 -27.83 7.21 1.05
N ALA A 351 -29.14 7.04 0.88
CA ALA A 351 -30.11 6.87 1.98
C ALA A 351 -29.99 7.90 3.13
N GLY A 352 -29.60 9.15 2.83
CA GLY A 352 -29.43 10.21 3.83
C GLY A 352 -28.13 10.15 4.65
N LYS A 353 -27.23 9.22 4.32
CA LYS A 353 -25.88 9.10 4.88
C LYS A 353 -24.84 9.55 3.86
N SER A 354 -23.74 10.10 4.35
CA SER A 354 -22.68 10.62 3.49
C SER A 354 -21.30 10.26 4.01
N ASP A 355 -20.37 10.19 3.07
CA ASP A 355 -18.95 10.10 3.32
C ASP A 355 -18.21 10.97 2.29
N TYR A 356 -16.98 11.34 2.60
CA TYR A 356 -16.16 12.13 1.70
C TYR A 356 -14.70 11.71 1.73
N ASP A 357 -13.99 12.11 0.70
CA ASP A 357 -12.54 12.00 0.61
C ASP A 357 -11.96 13.18 -0.19
N GLU A 358 -10.69 13.47 0.02
CA GLU A 358 -10.00 14.57 -0.64
C GLU A 358 -8.79 14.09 -1.42
N VAL A 359 -8.53 14.74 -2.56
CA VAL A 359 -7.35 14.54 -3.38
C VAL A 359 -6.62 15.87 -3.54
N THR A 360 -5.30 15.83 -3.42
CA THR A 360 -4.43 16.97 -3.71
C THR A 360 -4.09 16.98 -5.18
N LEU A 361 -4.24 18.12 -5.84
CA LEU A 361 -3.67 18.35 -7.17
C LEU A 361 -2.58 19.42 -7.07
N LYS A 362 -1.35 19.08 -7.45
CA LYS A 362 -0.25 20.05 -7.57
C LYS A 362 0.04 20.33 -9.03
N LEU A 363 -0.20 21.57 -9.46
CA LEU A 363 0.23 22.09 -10.75
C LEU A 363 1.56 22.83 -10.57
N GLY A 364 2.65 22.19 -11.02
CA GLY A 364 4.00 22.71 -10.93
C GLY A 364 4.38 23.68 -12.06
N ASP A 365 5.57 24.24 -11.93
CA ASP A 365 6.26 25.01 -12.98
C ASP A 365 6.46 24.17 -14.25
N PRO A 366 6.76 24.80 -15.40
CA PRO A 366 7.05 24.06 -16.63
C PRO A 366 8.15 23.01 -16.41
N ASN A 367 7.92 21.78 -16.90
CA ASN A 367 8.98 20.79 -16.99
C ASN A 367 9.95 21.20 -18.11
N ILE A 368 11.03 21.89 -17.76
CA ILE A 368 12.03 22.39 -18.72
C ILE A 368 12.91 21.26 -19.29
N ALA A 369 12.85 20.07 -18.69
CA ALA A 369 13.51 18.86 -19.20
C ALA A 369 12.69 18.12 -20.26
N LEU A 370 11.40 18.45 -20.45
CA LEU A 370 10.53 17.77 -21.40
C LEU A 370 11.14 17.74 -22.82
N ASN A 371 11.27 16.55 -23.38
CA ASN A 371 11.84 16.25 -24.71
C ASN A 371 13.26 16.80 -24.94
N LYS A 372 14.01 17.10 -23.88
CA LYS A 372 15.41 17.50 -23.98
C LYS A 372 16.33 16.30 -24.24
N PRO A 373 17.52 16.49 -24.83
CA PRO A 373 18.46 15.39 -25.04
C PRO A 373 18.82 14.68 -23.74
N VAL A 374 18.67 13.36 -23.73
CA VAL A 374 19.00 12.50 -22.60
C VAL A 374 20.07 11.50 -22.99
N VAL A 375 21.02 11.29 -22.08
CA VAL A 375 22.04 10.24 -22.17
C VAL A 375 22.01 9.47 -20.86
N ALA A 376 22.14 8.15 -20.92
CA ALA A 376 22.24 7.30 -19.75
C ALA A 376 23.52 6.45 -19.79
N SER A 377 23.94 5.96 -18.64
CA SER A 377 25.04 4.98 -18.51
C SER A 377 24.75 3.69 -19.28
N SER A 378 23.49 3.29 -19.34
CA SER A 378 23.03 2.10 -20.05
C SER A 378 21.54 2.14 -20.33
N THR A 379 21.04 1.15 -21.07
CA THR A 379 19.62 0.94 -21.32
C THR A 379 19.36 -0.57 -21.33
N GLU A 380 18.33 -1.03 -20.61
CA GLU A 380 17.96 -2.46 -20.52
C GLU A 380 17.67 -3.04 -21.90
N SER A 381 16.85 -2.35 -22.69
CA SER A 381 16.54 -2.72 -24.07
C SER A 381 15.98 -1.55 -24.89
N ALA A 382 15.81 -1.74 -26.19
CA ALA A 382 15.27 -0.70 -27.08
C ALA A 382 13.84 -0.24 -26.72
N SER A 383 13.07 -1.01 -25.95
CA SER A 383 11.71 -0.62 -25.52
C SER A 383 11.68 0.30 -24.31
N THR A 384 12.82 0.51 -23.64
CA THR A 384 12.93 1.38 -22.45
C THR A 384 14.07 2.41 -22.59
N PRO A 385 14.08 3.23 -23.66
CA PRO A 385 15.19 4.12 -23.99
C PRO A 385 15.33 5.26 -22.97
N ALA A 386 16.51 5.89 -22.91
CA ALA A 386 16.75 7.04 -22.03
C ALA A 386 15.80 8.23 -22.30
N SER A 387 15.37 8.41 -23.55
CA SER A 387 14.40 9.45 -23.93
C SER A 387 13.01 9.25 -23.34
N ALA A 388 12.69 8.04 -22.87
CA ALA A 388 11.42 7.77 -22.20
C ALA A 388 11.41 8.23 -20.73
N ALA A 389 12.51 8.81 -20.23
CA ALA A 389 12.55 9.41 -18.90
C ALA A 389 12.17 10.89 -18.91
N ASN A 390 11.85 11.51 -20.05
CA ASN A 390 11.47 12.91 -20.11
C ASN A 390 10.53 13.21 -21.30
N ASP A 391 9.72 12.23 -21.69
CA ASP A 391 8.80 12.35 -22.83
C ASP A 391 7.41 12.87 -22.40
N GLY A 392 7.19 13.06 -21.10
CA GLY A 392 5.93 13.53 -20.54
C GLY A 392 4.86 12.43 -20.40
N SER A 393 5.24 11.15 -20.51
CA SER A 393 4.33 10.02 -20.43
C SER A 393 4.70 9.07 -19.30
N LEU A 394 3.81 8.95 -18.30
CA LEU A 394 3.92 7.95 -17.23
C LEU A 394 3.61 6.51 -17.70
N SER A 395 3.42 6.29 -19.01
CA SER A 395 3.16 4.97 -19.61
C SER A 395 4.38 4.38 -20.32
N SER A 396 5.43 5.19 -20.52
CA SER A 396 6.74 4.84 -21.06
C SER A 396 7.78 5.00 -19.96
N ARG A 397 8.92 4.30 -20.05
CA ARG A 397 9.97 4.38 -19.02
C ARG A 397 11.36 4.18 -19.61
N TRP A 398 12.36 4.83 -19.03
CA TRP A 398 13.75 4.38 -19.14
C TRP A 398 13.99 3.23 -18.15
N SER A 399 14.86 2.30 -18.51
CA SER A 399 15.38 1.28 -17.61
C SER A 399 16.87 1.06 -17.85
N SER A 400 17.66 0.95 -16.79
CA SER A 400 19.11 0.69 -16.86
C SER A 400 19.44 -0.80 -16.99
N ALA A 401 20.70 -1.11 -17.30
CA ALA A 401 21.26 -2.42 -17.05
C ALA A 401 21.21 -2.77 -15.55
N PHE A 402 21.24 -4.07 -15.23
CA PHE A 402 21.03 -4.60 -13.88
C PHE A 402 22.33 -4.61 -13.08
N SER A 403 23.04 -3.48 -13.07
CA SER A 403 24.31 -3.29 -12.37
C SER A 403 24.35 -1.92 -11.72
N ASP A 404 25.24 -1.74 -10.75
CA ASP A 404 25.48 -0.47 -10.06
C ASP A 404 26.93 -0.02 -10.31
N PRO A 405 27.22 1.29 -10.46
CA PRO A 405 26.27 2.41 -10.46
C PRO A 405 25.60 2.63 -11.84
N GLN A 406 24.50 3.39 -11.86
CA GLN A 406 23.83 3.83 -13.08
C GLN A 406 23.49 5.31 -13.00
N TRP A 407 23.42 5.98 -14.14
CA TRP A 407 23.04 7.39 -14.20
C TRP A 407 22.24 7.69 -15.46
N ILE A 408 21.40 8.72 -15.36
CA ILE A 408 20.71 9.34 -16.50
C ILE A 408 20.87 10.85 -16.40
N ARG A 409 21.26 11.47 -17.51
CA ARG A 409 21.62 12.89 -17.62
C ARG A 409 20.78 13.55 -18.69
N ILE A 410 20.22 14.70 -18.35
CA ILE A 410 19.48 15.57 -19.26
C ILE A 410 20.34 16.80 -19.57
N ASP A 411 20.50 17.14 -20.86
CA ASP A 411 21.02 18.44 -21.31
C ASP A 411 19.84 19.38 -21.53
N LEU A 412 19.67 20.39 -20.68
CA LEU A 412 18.60 21.38 -20.80
C LEU A 412 18.80 22.32 -22.01
N GLN A 413 19.94 22.22 -22.70
CA GLN A 413 20.38 22.98 -23.88
C GLN A 413 20.59 24.48 -23.63
N SER A 414 20.32 24.98 -22.43
CA SER A 414 20.58 26.35 -22.00
C SER A 414 20.84 26.35 -20.50
N ILE A 415 21.33 27.47 -19.96
CA ILE A 415 21.53 27.61 -18.53
C ILE A 415 20.24 28.11 -17.89
N TYR A 416 19.80 27.44 -16.83
CA TYR A 416 18.58 27.76 -16.09
C TYR A 416 18.92 28.01 -14.62
N ASN A 417 18.13 28.87 -13.99
CA ASN A 417 18.02 28.93 -12.54
C ASN A 417 16.99 27.90 -12.10
N LEU A 418 17.48 26.74 -11.68
CA LEU A 418 16.69 25.59 -11.25
C LEU A 418 16.09 25.82 -9.86
N THR A 419 14.83 25.43 -9.70
CA THR A 419 14.07 25.47 -8.44
C THR A 419 13.82 24.09 -7.85
N GLY A 420 14.06 23.04 -8.63
CA GLY A 420 13.90 21.66 -8.19
C GLY A 420 13.83 20.68 -9.34
N ALA A 421 13.54 19.44 -8.97
CA ALA A 421 13.27 18.36 -9.91
C ALA A 421 12.30 17.35 -9.27
N ARG A 422 11.75 16.46 -10.08
CA ARG A 422 10.87 15.37 -9.64
C ARG A 422 11.16 14.11 -10.45
N ILE A 423 11.18 12.96 -9.81
CA ILE A 423 11.33 11.65 -10.46
C ILE A 423 10.09 10.80 -10.15
N PHE A 424 9.51 10.21 -11.19
CA PHE A 424 8.52 9.14 -11.10
C PHE A 424 9.23 7.83 -11.39
N TRP A 425 9.43 7.03 -10.36
CA TRP A 425 10.07 5.73 -10.47
C TRP A 425 9.08 4.64 -10.88
N GLU A 426 9.57 3.63 -11.58
CA GLU A 426 8.90 2.33 -11.63
C GLU A 426 9.19 1.54 -10.33
N ALA A 427 8.58 0.37 -10.13
CA ALA A 427 8.88 -0.49 -8.97
C ALA A 427 10.38 -0.81 -8.82
N ALA A 428 11.13 -0.87 -9.92
CA ALA A 428 12.58 -0.93 -9.92
C ALA A 428 13.19 0.49 -9.85
N ALA A 429 13.55 0.93 -8.64
CA ALA A 429 14.04 2.29 -8.37
C ALA A 429 15.42 2.30 -7.70
N ALA A 430 15.96 3.51 -7.50
CA ALA A 430 17.22 3.73 -6.80
C ALA A 430 17.02 3.79 -5.28
N LYS A 431 17.85 3.05 -4.53
CA LYS A 431 17.90 3.10 -3.07
C LYS A 431 18.85 4.20 -2.60
N THR A 432 20.03 4.27 -3.19
CA THR A 432 21.02 5.31 -2.89
C THR A 432 21.29 6.09 -4.15
N PHE A 433 20.89 7.37 -4.18
CA PHE A 433 21.11 8.21 -5.34
C PHE A 433 21.35 9.67 -4.98
N ASP A 434 22.03 10.35 -5.90
CA ASP A 434 22.23 11.79 -5.90
C ASP A 434 21.47 12.42 -7.07
N ILE A 435 20.96 13.62 -6.84
CA ILE A 435 20.65 14.57 -7.92
C ILE A 435 21.82 15.54 -8.01
N GLN A 436 22.39 15.61 -9.20
CA GLN A 436 23.59 16.41 -9.44
C GLN A 436 23.37 17.32 -10.64
N VAL A 437 23.91 18.54 -10.54
CA VAL A 437 23.80 19.57 -11.57
C VAL A 437 25.18 19.96 -12.09
N SER A 438 25.23 20.49 -13.31
CA SER A 438 26.47 20.91 -13.95
C SER A 438 26.24 22.02 -14.99
N LEU A 439 27.22 22.92 -15.14
CA LEU A 439 27.25 23.90 -16.23
C LEU A 439 27.84 23.33 -17.52
N ASN A 440 28.81 22.40 -17.41
CA ASN A 440 29.63 21.91 -18.53
C ASN A 440 29.40 20.42 -18.87
N GLY A 441 28.66 19.70 -18.03
CA GLY A 441 28.35 18.27 -18.22
C GLY A 441 29.47 17.32 -17.76
N THR A 442 30.55 17.83 -17.17
CA THR A 442 31.71 17.04 -16.69
C THR A 442 32.01 17.26 -15.21
N SER A 443 31.89 18.49 -14.71
CA SER A 443 32.04 18.85 -13.30
C SER A 443 30.66 18.89 -12.64
N TRP A 444 30.44 18.06 -11.62
CA TRP A 444 29.13 17.86 -11.01
C TRP A 444 29.08 18.39 -9.58
N THR A 445 27.97 19.03 -9.24
CA THR A 445 27.63 19.46 -7.87
C THR A 445 26.38 18.72 -7.41
N THR A 446 26.45 18.03 -6.28
CA THR A 446 25.29 17.37 -5.67
C THR A 446 24.37 18.41 -5.04
N VAL A 447 23.10 18.40 -5.43
CA VAL A 447 22.03 19.27 -4.89
C VAL A 447 21.04 18.50 -4.02
N TYR A 448 21.03 17.17 -4.11
CA TYR A 448 20.27 16.27 -3.24
C TYR A 448 20.97 14.91 -3.17
N SER A 449 20.88 14.23 -2.02
CA SER A 449 21.39 12.87 -1.83
C SER A 449 20.48 12.10 -0.87
N THR A 450 20.30 10.80 -1.13
CA THR A 450 19.62 9.87 -0.24
C THR A 450 20.29 8.50 -0.26
N SER A 451 20.18 7.75 0.84
CA SER A 451 20.60 6.35 0.98
C SER A 451 19.46 5.39 1.32
N SER A 452 18.23 5.92 1.34
CA SER A 452 17.02 5.22 1.75
C SER A 452 15.85 5.49 0.80
N GLY A 453 16.13 5.69 -0.48
CA GLY A 453 15.11 5.79 -1.52
C GLY A 453 14.20 4.58 -1.51
N ASP A 454 12.91 4.84 -1.66
CA ASP A 454 11.80 3.89 -1.57
C ASP A 454 11.04 3.73 -2.91
N GLY A 455 11.38 4.52 -3.92
CA GLY A 455 10.76 4.50 -5.24
C GLY A 455 9.57 5.45 -5.30
N GLY A 456 8.52 5.10 -6.05
CA GLY A 456 7.33 5.96 -6.16
C GLY A 456 7.65 7.34 -6.78
N MET A 457 7.20 8.41 -6.13
CA MET A 457 7.47 9.77 -6.58
C MET A 457 8.37 10.51 -5.59
N ASP A 458 9.54 10.92 -6.06
CA ASP A 458 10.42 11.80 -5.32
C ASP A 458 10.35 13.23 -5.86
N SER A 459 10.16 14.20 -4.97
CA SER A 459 10.22 15.63 -5.29
C SER A 459 11.34 16.30 -4.51
N PHE A 460 12.17 17.07 -5.21
CA PHE A 460 13.32 17.77 -4.64
C PHE A 460 13.16 19.27 -4.85
N VAL A 461 13.41 20.05 -3.81
CA VAL A 461 13.47 21.52 -3.90
C VAL A 461 14.92 21.94 -3.65
N PHE A 462 15.49 22.65 -4.60
CA PHE A 462 16.86 23.17 -4.51
C PHE A 462 17.01 24.42 -5.39
N ALA A 463 17.96 25.28 -5.06
CA ALA A 463 18.31 26.43 -5.89
C ALA A 463 19.69 26.20 -6.49
N ALA A 464 19.78 26.11 -7.82
CA ALA A 464 21.05 25.94 -8.52
C ALA A 464 21.01 26.51 -9.94
N THR A 465 22.13 27.03 -10.43
CA THR A 465 22.28 27.45 -11.83
C THR A 465 22.98 26.36 -12.61
N ALA A 466 22.34 25.81 -13.65
CA ALA A 466 22.87 24.68 -14.38
C ALA A 466 22.31 24.55 -15.81
N ARG A 467 23.07 23.84 -16.67
CA ARG A 467 22.63 23.38 -17.99
C ARG A 467 22.33 21.89 -18.00
N TYR A 468 23.05 21.11 -17.21
CA TYR A 468 22.86 19.67 -17.12
C TYR A 468 22.40 19.31 -15.72
N ILE A 469 21.56 18.28 -15.66
CA ILE A 469 21.17 17.62 -14.44
C ILE A 469 21.21 16.12 -14.66
N ARG A 470 21.59 15.36 -13.63
CA ARG A 470 21.58 13.90 -13.66
C ARG A 470 21.08 13.31 -12.35
N MET A 471 20.44 12.17 -12.47
CA MET A 471 20.27 11.22 -11.37
C MET A 471 21.48 10.27 -11.44
N TYR A 472 22.17 10.09 -10.32
CA TYR A 472 23.27 9.14 -10.16
C TYR A 472 22.92 8.14 -9.05
N SER A 473 22.59 6.91 -9.42
CA SER A 473 22.26 5.82 -8.50
C SER A 473 23.51 4.98 -8.21
N SER A 474 23.88 4.87 -6.94
CA SER A 474 24.95 3.98 -6.47
C SER A 474 24.45 2.63 -5.95
N ALA A 475 23.15 2.49 -5.67
CA ALA A 475 22.54 1.21 -5.31
C ALA A 475 21.05 1.18 -5.69
N ARG A 476 20.60 0.08 -6.28
CA ARG A 476 19.19 -0.20 -6.62
C ARG A 476 18.41 -0.75 -5.41
N ILE A 477 17.10 -0.50 -5.38
CA ILE A 477 16.18 -1.12 -4.40
C ILE A 477 16.00 -2.60 -4.70
N THR A 478 15.86 -2.95 -5.98
CA THR A 478 15.58 -4.31 -6.43
C THR A 478 16.77 -4.90 -7.19
N GLN A 479 16.68 -6.17 -7.57
CA GLN A 479 17.67 -6.82 -8.44
C GLN A 479 17.64 -6.30 -9.90
N TYR A 480 16.55 -5.64 -10.31
CA TYR A 480 16.36 -5.08 -11.65
C TYR A 480 17.05 -3.72 -11.79
N GLY A 481 17.15 -3.19 -13.02
CA GLY A 481 17.75 -1.89 -13.30
C GLY A 481 16.97 -0.72 -12.70
N ASN A 482 17.61 0.43 -12.52
CA ASN A 482 16.88 1.66 -12.19
C ASN A 482 15.93 2.00 -13.33
N SER A 483 14.68 2.28 -13.01
CA SER A 483 13.68 2.59 -14.00
C SER A 483 12.85 3.81 -13.62
N ILE A 484 12.73 4.72 -14.57
CA ILE A 484 12.12 6.03 -14.39
C ILE A 484 11.05 6.19 -15.47
N TYR A 485 9.82 6.42 -15.05
CA TYR A 485 8.72 6.86 -15.91
C TYR A 485 8.93 8.29 -16.39
N GLU A 486 9.34 9.21 -15.51
CA GLU A 486 9.60 10.61 -15.88
C GLU A 486 10.58 11.27 -14.90
N PHE A 487 11.50 12.09 -15.41
CA PHE A 487 12.47 12.92 -14.69
C PHE A 487 12.28 14.38 -15.11
N GLU A 488 11.49 15.08 -14.30
CA GLU A 488 11.07 16.45 -14.54
C GLU A 488 12.02 17.43 -13.84
N VAL A 489 12.26 18.56 -14.49
CA VAL A 489 13.16 19.59 -13.98
C VAL A 489 12.44 20.93 -14.04
N PHE A 490 12.58 21.72 -13.00
CA PHE A 490 11.86 23.00 -12.83
C PHE A 490 12.84 24.16 -12.69
N GLY A 491 12.49 25.28 -13.29
CA GLY A 491 13.28 26.49 -13.21
C GLY A 491 12.94 27.49 -14.30
N THR A 492 13.64 28.61 -14.30
CA THR A 492 13.51 29.67 -15.30
C THR A 492 14.79 29.78 -16.10
N LEU A 493 14.68 30.05 -17.41
CA LEU A 493 15.83 30.34 -18.24
C LEU A 493 16.63 31.48 -17.60
N GLN A 494 17.95 31.30 -17.46
CA GLN A 494 18.79 32.36 -16.94
C GLN A 494 18.92 33.43 -18.03
N THR A 495 18.17 34.53 -17.89
CA THR A 495 18.29 35.68 -18.77
C THR A 495 19.45 36.55 -18.30
N GLY A 496 20.47 36.70 -19.13
CA GLY A 496 21.58 37.63 -18.94
C GLY A 496 21.99 38.22 -20.29
N ILE A 497 22.28 39.52 -20.30
CA ILE A 497 23.02 40.14 -21.40
C ILE A 497 24.48 39.80 -21.13
N GLU A 498 25.11 39.02 -21.99
CA GLU A 498 26.56 38.80 -21.97
C GLU A 498 27.20 39.87 -22.88
N GLU A 499 28.16 40.64 -22.35
CA GLU A 499 29.03 41.45 -23.20
C GLU A 499 29.91 40.48 -24.00
N ILE A 500 29.86 40.57 -25.33
CA ILE A 500 30.64 39.73 -26.22
C ILE A 500 31.85 40.52 -26.69
N ASP A 501 33.04 40.00 -26.44
CA ASP A 501 34.28 40.58 -26.97
C ASP A 501 34.43 40.28 -28.47
N ALA A 502 35.11 41.19 -29.19
CA ALA A 502 35.37 41.00 -30.61
C ALA A 502 36.26 39.75 -30.83
N GLY A 503 35.68 38.72 -31.46
CA GLY A 503 36.37 37.48 -31.81
C GLY A 503 35.83 36.20 -31.15
N GLU A 504 34.81 36.31 -30.29
CA GLU A 504 34.20 35.13 -29.67
C GLU A 504 33.21 34.43 -30.59
N THR A 505 33.26 33.10 -30.61
CA THR A 505 32.25 32.24 -31.25
C THR A 505 31.24 31.76 -30.21
N PHE A 506 29.97 32.10 -30.38
CA PHE A 506 28.90 31.57 -29.53
C PHE A 506 28.02 30.56 -30.27
N SER A 507 27.42 29.65 -29.50
CA SER A 507 26.41 28.69 -29.97
C SER A 507 25.08 29.02 -29.31
N ALA A 508 24.09 29.45 -30.10
CA ALA A 508 22.75 29.73 -29.62
C ALA A 508 21.87 28.47 -29.71
N TYR A 509 21.01 28.27 -28.71
CA TYR A 509 20.07 27.15 -28.63
C TYR A 509 18.63 27.65 -28.47
N PRO A 510 17.64 27.03 -29.14
CA PRO A 510 17.76 25.91 -30.07
C PRO A 510 18.57 26.29 -31.32
N ASN A 511 19.26 25.33 -31.93
CA ASN A 511 19.97 25.52 -33.19
C ASN A 511 19.28 24.65 -34.26
N PRO A 512 18.59 25.24 -35.26
CA PRO A 512 18.52 26.67 -35.55
C PRO A 512 17.64 27.45 -34.56
N VAL A 513 18.04 28.70 -34.30
CA VAL A 513 17.25 29.64 -33.47
C VAL A 513 15.97 29.98 -34.23
N THR A 514 14.82 29.93 -33.57
CA THR A 514 13.54 30.37 -34.14
C THR A 514 12.98 31.52 -33.29
N GLY A 515 12.70 32.67 -33.90
CA GLY A 515 12.36 33.93 -33.22
C GLY A 515 13.00 35.14 -33.91
N GLU A 516 12.41 36.34 -33.76
CA GLU A 516 12.59 37.40 -34.78
C GLU A 516 13.83 38.29 -34.68
N ILE A 517 14.55 38.44 -33.56
CA ILE A 517 15.74 39.34 -33.53
C ILE A 517 16.79 38.91 -32.48
N ILE A 518 18.01 38.56 -32.93
CA ILE A 518 19.24 38.72 -32.13
C ILE A 518 19.96 39.97 -32.68
N LYS A 519 19.87 41.10 -31.98
CA LYS A 519 20.70 42.28 -32.27
C LYS A 519 22.01 42.13 -31.51
N VAL A 520 23.06 41.72 -32.22
CA VAL A 520 24.44 41.88 -31.75
C VAL A 520 24.93 43.21 -32.31
N SER A 521 25.12 44.21 -31.46
CA SER A 521 25.70 45.49 -31.85
C SER A 521 27.08 45.63 -31.24
N PHE A 522 28.10 45.74 -32.09
CA PHE A 522 29.45 46.12 -31.70
C PHE A 522 29.55 47.65 -31.79
N SER A 523 29.91 48.31 -30.69
CA SER A 523 30.38 49.70 -30.74
C SER A 523 31.85 49.69 -31.16
N ASN A 524 32.15 50.29 -32.31
CA ASN A 524 33.52 50.53 -32.78
C ASN A 524 34.33 51.41 -31.83
#